data_AF-A0A2J5NGD3-F1
#
_entry.id   AF-A0A2J5NGD3-F1
#
_cell.length_a   1.000
_cell.length_b   1.000
_cell.length_c   1.000
_cell.angle_alpha   90.00
_cell.angle_beta   90.00
_cell.angle_gamma   90.00
#
_symmetry.space_group_name_H-M   'P 1'
#
loop_
_entity.id
_entity.type
_entity.pdbx_description
1 polymer ?
#
loop_
_entity_poly.entity_id
_entity_poly.type
_entity_poly.pdbx_seq_one_letter_code
_entity_poly.pdbx_strand_id
1 'polypeptide(L)'
;MYLLSRSQSFYGTSLHGVITAMSFGIPHFCLNEKIDKITSFVKTWSVDPFITPIEVTDIKDMVIQMEKFDNTDLLSAVSRSQAIISASLNKISNML
;
A
#
# COMPACT_ATOMS: atom_id res chain seq x y z
N MET A 1 -6.35 -12.88 3.10
CA MET A 1 -4.93 -13.13 2.75
C MET A 1 -4.08 -13.13 4.02
N TYR A 2 -3.91 -14.29 4.67
CA TYR A 2 -3.17 -14.40 5.94
C TYR A 2 -1.66 -14.20 5.79
N LEU A 3 -1.07 -14.67 4.68
CA LEU A 3 0.37 -14.57 4.48
C LEU A 3 0.85 -13.11 4.41
N LEU A 4 0.14 -12.26 3.66
CA LEU A 4 0.49 -10.83 3.56
C LEU A 4 0.29 -10.08 4.88
N SER A 5 -0.75 -10.39 5.66
CA SER A 5 -0.96 -9.71 6.94
C SER A 5 0.09 -10.08 8.01
N ARG A 6 0.90 -11.11 7.76
CA ARG A 6 2.00 -11.55 8.62
C ARG A 6 3.38 -11.35 7.98
N SER A 7 3.45 -10.80 6.78
CA SER A 7 4.72 -10.50 6.10
C SER A 7 5.30 -9.18 6.59
N GLN A 8 6.62 -9.04 6.55
CA GLN A 8 7.29 -7.78 6.85
C GLN A 8 7.01 -6.72 5.77
N SER A 9 6.93 -7.15 4.50
CA SER A 9 6.79 -6.27 3.35
C SER A 9 6.36 -7.05 2.11
N PHE A 10 5.74 -6.37 1.16
CA PHE A 10 5.39 -6.89 -0.16
C PHE A 10 6.22 -6.22 -1.26
N TYR A 11 6.74 -7.00 -2.20
CA TYR A 11 7.42 -6.52 -3.40
C TYR A 11 6.80 -7.21 -4.61
N GLY A 12 6.21 -6.47 -5.54
CA GLY A 12 5.63 -7.13 -6.71
C GLY A 12 4.98 -6.23 -7.74
N THR A 13 4.50 -6.87 -8.80
CA THR A 13 3.82 -6.27 -9.95
C THR A 13 2.30 -6.49 -9.93
N SER A 14 1.76 -7.01 -8.80
CA SER A 14 0.33 -7.28 -8.64
C SER A 14 -0.35 -6.15 -7.88
N LEU A 15 -1.30 -5.46 -8.54
CA LEU A 15 -2.12 -4.42 -7.92
C LEU A 15 -2.89 -4.95 -6.71
N HIS A 16 -3.44 -6.16 -6.80
CA HIS A 16 -4.16 -6.77 -5.68
C HIS A 16 -3.24 -7.05 -4.49
N GLY A 17 -1.98 -7.45 -4.75
CA GLY A 17 -0.97 -7.64 -3.71
C GLY A 17 -0.65 -6.33 -2.99
N VAL A 18 -0.45 -5.24 -3.76
CA VAL A 18 -0.23 -3.89 -3.23
C VAL A 18 -1.40 -3.44 -2.36
N ILE A 19 -2.64 -3.51 -2.88
CA ILE A 19 -3.84 -3.12 -2.14
C ILE A 19 -3.99 -3.91 -0.84
N THR A 20 -3.71 -5.22 -0.89
CA THR A 20 -3.88 -6.07 0.27
C THR A 20 -2.81 -5.79 1.33
N ALA A 21 -1.55 -5.66 0.95
CA ALA A 21 -0.49 -5.27 1.88
C ALA A 21 -0.78 -3.89 2.50
N MET A 22 -1.18 -2.92 1.67
CA MET A 22 -1.61 -1.59 2.09
C MET A 22 -2.73 -1.66 3.12
N SER A 23 -3.78 -2.47 2.91
CA SER A 23 -4.93 -2.59 3.84
C SER A 23 -4.55 -3.07 5.25
N PHE A 24 -3.40 -3.73 5.39
CA PHE A 24 -2.87 -4.20 6.68
C PHE A 24 -1.78 -3.28 7.25
N GLY A 25 -1.51 -2.12 6.62
CA GLY A 25 -0.42 -1.25 7.03
C GLY A 25 0.96 -1.88 6.83
N ILE A 26 1.08 -2.81 5.87
CA ILE A 26 2.32 -3.49 5.55
C ILE A 26 3.05 -2.71 4.45
N PRO A 27 4.37 -2.46 4.60
CA PRO A 27 5.22 -1.90 3.56
C PRO A 27 5.03 -2.61 2.21
N HIS A 28 4.88 -1.83 1.14
CA HIS A 28 4.55 -2.38 -0.17
C HIS A 28 5.26 -1.62 -1.29
N PHE A 29 6.13 -2.31 -2.01
CA PHE A 29 6.87 -1.75 -3.14
C PHE A 29 6.35 -2.30 -4.45
N CYS A 30 6.16 -1.37 -5.38
CA CYS A 30 5.75 -1.68 -6.74
C CYS A 30 7.01 -1.90 -7.55
N LEU A 31 7.12 -3.07 -8.18
CA LEU A 31 8.24 -3.34 -9.08
C LEU A 31 7.88 -2.83 -10.48
N ASN A 32 8.86 -2.22 -11.15
CA ASN A 32 8.79 -1.73 -12.52
C ASN A 32 7.83 -0.53 -12.71
N GLU A 33 8.41 0.62 -13.06
CA GLU A 33 7.68 1.87 -13.28
C GLU A 33 6.63 1.83 -14.41
N LYS A 34 6.79 0.91 -15.37
CA LYS A 34 5.94 0.79 -16.57
C LYS A 34 4.54 0.23 -16.30
N ILE A 35 4.23 -0.13 -15.05
CA ILE A 35 2.91 -0.64 -14.66
C ILE A 35 2.05 0.52 -14.17
N ASP A 36 1.58 1.35 -15.10
CA ASP A 36 0.86 2.61 -14.84
C ASP A 36 -0.28 2.48 -13.83
N LYS A 37 -1.07 1.40 -13.91
CA LYS A 37 -2.20 1.17 -13.01
C LYS A 37 -1.78 1.10 -11.55
N ILE A 38 -0.60 0.53 -11.27
CA ILE A 38 -0.08 0.39 -9.92
C ILE A 38 0.54 1.71 -9.48
N THR A 39 1.39 2.29 -10.32
CA THR A 39 2.02 3.59 -10.06
C THR A 39 0.99 4.67 -9.76
N SER A 40 -0.08 4.76 -10.56
CA SER A 40 -1.19 5.68 -10.35
C SER A 40 -1.94 5.41 -9.03
N PHE A 41 -2.17 4.14 -8.72
CA PHE A 41 -2.84 3.74 -7.49
C PHE A 41 -2.04 4.15 -6.25
N VAL A 42 -0.75 3.78 -6.17
CA VAL A 42 0.06 4.08 -4.98
C VAL A 42 0.30 5.56 -4.78
N LYS A 43 0.48 6.33 -5.87
CA LYS A 43 0.56 7.80 -5.79
C LYS A 43 -0.70 8.46 -5.24
N THR A 44 -1.86 7.82 -5.40
CA THR A 44 -3.14 8.35 -4.91
C THR A 44 -3.42 7.94 -3.47
N TRP A 45 -3.10 6.69 -3.12
CA TRP A 45 -3.62 6.05 -1.90
C TRP A 45 -2.56 5.70 -0.85
N SER A 46 -1.28 5.68 -1.22
CA SER A 46 -0.20 5.30 -0.33
C SER A 46 0.61 6.51 0.16
N VAL A 47 1.69 6.24 0.88
CA VAL A 47 2.61 7.22 1.48
C VAL A 47 4.04 6.93 1.05
N ASP A 48 4.92 7.92 1.18
CA ASP A 48 6.36 7.75 0.94
C ASP A 48 6.95 6.68 1.88
N PRO A 49 7.87 5.80 1.43
CA PRO A 49 8.47 5.70 0.08
C PRO A 49 7.66 4.87 -0.93
N PHE A 50 6.51 4.33 -0.54
CA PHE A 50 5.74 3.34 -1.31
C PHE A 50 5.00 3.90 -2.54
N ILE A 51 5.03 5.22 -2.72
CA ILE A 51 4.49 5.91 -3.91
C ILE A 51 5.40 5.81 -5.14
N THR A 52 6.66 5.41 -4.94
CA THR A 52 7.68 5.36 -5.98
C THR A 52 7.96 3.90 -6.36
N PRO A 53 7.77 3.50 -7.63
CA PRO A 53 8.19 2.19 -8.10
C PRO A 53 9.70 2.00 -7.96
N ILE A 54 10.12 0.77 -7.69
CA ILE A 54 11.53 0.38 -7.60
C ILE A 54 11.87 -0.65 -8.67
N GLU A 55 13.16 -0.78 -8.98
CA GLU A 55 13.65 -1.85 -9.83
C GLU A 55 14.01 -3.09 -8.99
N VAL A 56 14.12 -4.24 -9.67
CA VAL A 56 14.45 -5.52 -9.01
C VAL A 56 15.81 -5.44 -8.30
N THR A 57 16.74 -4.63 -8.84
CA THR A 57 18.07 -4.39 -8.26
C THR A 57 18.01 -3.71 -6.89
N ASP A 58 16.95 -2.95 -6.62
CA ASP A 58 16.83 -2.14 -5.40
C ASP A 58 16.23 -2.93 -4.23
N ILE A 59 15.66 -4.11 -4.51
CA ILE A 59 14.94 -4.93 -3.52
C ILE A 59 15.82 -5.21 -2.30
N LYS A 60 17.10 -5.55 -2.51
CA LYS A 60 18.03 -5.86 -1.42
C LYS A 60 18.13 -4.69 -0.43
N ASP A 61 18.32 -3.48 -0.96
CA ASP A 61 18.51 -2.29 -0.14
C ASP A 61 17.21 -1.89 0.55
N MET A 62 16.08 -2.03 -0.15
CA MET A 62 14.76 -1.79 0.45
C MET A 62 14.43 -2.78 1.57
N VAL A 63 14.79 -4.06 1.44
CA VAL A 63 14.57 -5.05 2.51
C VAL A 63 15.31 -4.64 3.78
N ILE A 64 16.57 -4.21 3.67
CA ILE A 64 17.36 -3.75 4.81
C ILE A 64 16.72 -2.51 5.46
N GLN A 65 16.24 -1.56 4.65
CA GLN A 65 15.54 -0.38 5.16
C GLN A 65 14.24 -0.73 5.90
N MET A 66 13.55 -1.78 5.48
CA MET A 66 12.27 -2.20 6.09
C MET A 66 12.42 -2.92 7.44
N GLU A 67 13.62 -3.37 7.83
CA GLU A 67 13.83 -4.09 9.10
C GLU A 67 13.43 -3.27 10.34
N LYS A 68 13.55 -1.95 10.26
CA LYS A 68 13.25 -1.01 11.36
C LYS A 68 12.26 0.08 10.94
N PHE A 69 11.50 -0.17 9.87
CA PHE A 69 10.57 0.81 9.36
C PHE A 69 9.40 1.01 10.33
N ASP A 70 9.11 2.27 10.66
CA ASP A 70 7.93 2.67 11.41
C ASP A 70 6.74 2.79 10.46
N ASN A 71 5.73 1.95 10.63
CA ASN A 71 4.55 1.92 9.79
C ASN A 71 3.41 2.85 10.27
N THR A 72 3.68 3.77 11.20
CA THR A 72 2.67 4.71 11.73
C THR A 72 1.98 5.52 10.61
N ASP A 73 2.73 6.01 9.63
CA ASP A 73 2.16 6.77 8.51
C ASP A 73 1.29 5.91 7.59
N LEU A 74 1.70 4.66 7.36
CA LEU A 74 0.90 3.68 6.62
C LEU A 74 -0.43 3.39 7.33
N LEU A 75 -0.38 3.15 8.64
CA LEU A 75 -1.59 2.89 9.45
C LEU A 75 -2.52 4.09 9.48
N SER A 76 -1.96 5.31 9.49
CA SER A 76 -2.72 6.55 9.37
C SER A 76 -3.39 6.67 7.99
N ALA A 77 -2.68 6.32 6.92
CA ALA A 77 -3.25 6.29 5.56
C ALA A 77 -4.38 5.26 5.43
N VAL A 78 -4.21 4.06 6.00
CA VAL A 78 -5.27 3.03 6.05
C VAL A 78 -6.51 3.56 6.77
N SER A 79 -6.32 4.16 7.94
CA SER A 79 -7.42 4.71 8.74
C SER A 79 -8.16 5.81 7.98
N ARG A 80 -7.42 6.68 7.26
CA ARG A 80 -7.99 7.70 6.38
C ARG A 80 -8.81 7.07 5.24
N SER A 81 -8.28 6.05 4.56
CA SER A 81 -8.99 5.36 3.48
C SER A 81 -10.29 4.73 3.99
N GLN A 82 -10.24 4.05 5.14
CA GLN A 82 -11.42 3.48 5.78
C GLN A 82 -12.46 4.55 6.11
N ALA A 83 -12.04 5.69 6.67
CA ALA A 83 -12.94 6.80 6.99
C ALA A 83 -13.65 7.37 5.74
N ILE A 84 -12.92 7.54 4.62
CA ILE A 84 -13.51 7.99 3.34
C ILE A 84 -14.56 6.98 2.85
N ILE A 85 -14.24 5.68 2.90
CA ILE A 85 -15.16 4.62 2.49
C ILE A 85 -16.41 4.63 3.38
N SER A 86 -16.26 4.65 4.70
CA SER A 86 -17.37 4.70 5.64
C SER A 86 -18.24 5.95 5.44
N ALA A 87 -17.64 7.11 5.22
CA ALA A 87 -18.38 8.34 4.93
C ALA A 87 -19.18 8.23 3.62
N SER A 88 -18.59 7.64 2.58
CA SER A 88 -19.27 7.39 1.31
C SER A 88 -20.44 6.42 1.45
N LEU A 89 -20.26 5.31 2.18
CA LEU A 89 -21.31 4.32 2.43
C LEU A 89 -22.46 4.92 3.25
N ASN A 90 -22.16 5.71 4.29
CA ASN A 90 -23.17 6.39 5.09
C ASN A 90 -24.00 7.36 4.24
N LYS A 91 -23.35 8.10 3.32
CA LYS A 91 -24.04 8.99 2.40
C LYS A 91 -25.01 8.23 1.49
N ILE A 92 -24.59 7.10 0.94
CA ILE A 92 -25.46 6.23 0.11
C ILE A 92 -26.62 5.70 0.93
N SER A 93 -26.36 5.23 2.16
CA SER A 93 -27.39 4.71 3.05
C SER A 93 -28.46 5.76 3.40
N ASN A 94 -28.08 7.04 3.52
CA ASN A 94 -29.03 8.13 3.79
C ASN A 94 -29.83 8.57 2.55
N MET A 95 -29.50 8.06 1.36
CA MET A 95 -30.23 8.32 0.11
C MET A 95 -31.27 7.24 -0.22
N LEU A 96 -31.25 6.12 0.49
CA LEU A 96 -32.19 5.00 0.37
C LEU A 96 -33.31 5.14 1.40
#